data_AF-A0A815ACW1-F1
#
_entry.id   AF-A0A815ACW1-F1
#
_cell.length_a   1.000
_cell.length_b   1.000
_cell.length_c   1.000
_cell.angle_alpha   90.00
_cell.angle_beta   90.00
_cell.angle_gamma   90.00
#
_symmetry.space_group_name_H-M   'P 1'
#
loop_
_entity.id
_entity.type
_entity.pdbx_description
1 polymer ?
#
loop_
_entity_poly.entity_id
_entity_poly.type
_entity_poly.pdbx_seq_one_letter_code
_entity_poly.pdbx_strand_id
1 'polypeptide(L)'
;MGKPDDKYFDSIPKDWYLTCRDVMLGFLYYPQTSKIDLNQSAKVEISLITPPHRINGNDTVSIQWKSKDCPDCFTFSPEQLSFNAKNFQEKQTLTITRVKNGSQTVLIPISNGGGFDTVPAEIYPIYIE
;
A
#
# COMPACT_ATOMS: atom_id res chain seq x y z
N MET A 1 -29.65 -15.73 26.19
CA MET A 1 -28.18 -15.67 26.22
C MET A 1 -27.76 -14.44 27.01
N GLY A 2 -26.86 -14.59 28.00
CA GLY A 2 -26.39 -13.46 28.83
C GLY A 2 -25.23 -12.72 28.18
N LYS A 3 -25.10 -11.42 28.47
CA LYS A 3 -23.94 -10.61 28.05
C LYS A 3 -22.68 -11.16 28.74
N PRO A 4 -21.54 -11.29 28.02
CA PRO A 4 -20.26 -11.58 28.65
C PRO A 4 -19.92 -10.56 29.75
N ASP A 5 -19.29 -11.03 30.82
CA ASP A 5 -18.83 -10.25 31.98
C ASP A 5 -17.73 -9.26 31.57
N ASP A 6 -17.79 -8.01 32.05
CA ASP A 6 -16.89 -6.93 31.63
C ASP A 6 -15.43 -7.18 32.06
N LYS A 7 -15.20 -8.00 33.11
CA LYS A 7 -13.85 -8.36 33.59
C LYS A 7 -12.96 -9.01 32.53
N TYR A 8 -13.56 -9.63 31.50
CA TYR A 8 -12.81 -10.26 30.41
C TYR A 8 -12.27 -9.23 29.41
N PHE A 9 -12.79 -8.00 29.43
CA PHE A 9 -12.35 -6.91 28.57
C PHE A 9 -11.48 -5.90 29.31
N ASP A 10 -11.61 -5.79 30.63
CA ASP A 10 -10.81 -4.87 31.47
C ASP A 10 -9.30 -5.17 31.44
N SER A 11 -8.91 -6.42 31.18
CA SER A 11 -7.50 -6.83 31.06
C SER A 11 -6.88 -6.55 29.70
N ILE A 12 -7.68 -6.14 28.71
CA ILE A 12 -7.17 -5.83 27.36
C ILE A 12 -6.50 -4.45 27.44
N PRO A 13 -5.20 -4.34 27.12
CA PRO A 13 -4.52 -3.04 27.09
C PRO A 13 -5.30 -2.07 26.22
N LYS A 14 -5.57 -0.84 26.67
CA LYS A 14 -6.38 0.12 25.88
C LYS A 14 -5.74 0.49 24.53
N ASP A 15 -4.44 0.26 24.41
CA ASP A 15 -3.58 0.45 23.25
C ASP A 15 -3.28 -0.85 22.49
N TRP A 16 -3.99 -1.95 22.78
CA TRP A 16 -3.79 -3.25 22.13
C TRP A 16 -3.78 -3.14 20.60
N TYR A 17 -4.56 -2.22 20.04
CA TYR A 17 -4.66 -1.92 18.61
C TYR A 17 -3.35 -1.41 18.00
N LEU A 18 -2.45 -0.81 18.78
CA LEU A 18 -1.12 -0.38 18.32
C LEU A 18 -0.16 -1.56 18.12
N THR A 19 -0.40 -2.66 18.84
CA THR A 19 0.44 -3.87 18.79
C THR A 19 -0.20 -5.01 18.00
N CYS A 20 -1.49 -4.90 17.67
CA CYS A 20 -2.21 -5.84 16.83
C CYS A 20 -1.83 -5.63 15.36
N ARG A 21 -0.59 -5.98 15.01
CA ARG A 21 -0.14 -5.96 13.62
C ARG A 21 -0.85 -7.09 12.88
N ASP A 22 -1.74 -6.73 11.96
CA ASP A 22 -2.26 -7.66 10.98
C ASP A 22 -1.15 -7.93 9.96
N VAL A 23 -0.45 -9.05 10.16
CA VAL A 23 0.65 -9.51 9.30
C VAL A 23 0.20 -9.81 7.87
N MET A 24 -1.11 -9.82 7.60
CA MET A 24 -1.66 -10.06 6.28
C MET A 24 -1.93 -8.77 5.49
N LEU A 25 -1.77 -7.58 6.08
CA LEU A 25 -1.82 -6.32 5.33
C LEU A 25 -0.62 -6.24 4.37
N GLY A 26 -0.91 -6.15 3.08
CA GLY A 26 0.12 -6.16 2.04
C GLY A 26 -0.40 -5.92 0.65
N PHE A 27 0.54 -5.84 -0.29
CA PHE A 27 0.30 -5.49 -1.70
C PHE A 27 0.67 -6.66 -2.61
N LEU A 28 -0.04 -6.76 -3.72
CA LEU A 28 0.31 -7.62 -4.86
C LEU A 28 0.57 -6.73 -6.06
N TYR A 29 1.68 -6.99 -6.76
CA TYR A 29 2.08 -6.26 -7.97
C TYR A 29 2.22 -7.21 -9.14
N TYR A 30 1.70 -6.81 -10.30
CA TYR A 30 1.92 -7.53 -11.55
C TYR A 30 2.14 -6.58 -12.74
N PRO A 31 3.34 -6.58 -13.35
CA PRO A 31 4.57 -7.22 -12.86
C PRO A 31 5.17 -6.46 -11.66
N GLN A 32 5.90 -7.15 -10.79
CA GLN A 32 6.63 -6.50 -9.68
C GLN A 32 7.93 -5.82 -10.15
N THR A 33 8.49 -6.29 -11.27
CA THR A 33 9.68 -5.72 -11.90
C THR A 33 9.32 -5.20 -13.29
N SER A 34 9.78 -4.00 -13.63
CA SER A 34 9.60 -3.41 -14.94
C SER A 34 10.85 -2.68 -15.40
N LYS A 35 11.25 -2.90 -16.65
CA LYS A 35 12.23 -2.06 -17.31
C LYS A 35 11.52 -0.84 -17.90
N ILE A 36 11.97 0.36 -17.57
CA ILE A 36 11.41 1.61 -18.10
C ILE A 36 12.56 2.49 -18.61
N ASP A 37 12.70 2.57 -19.93
CA ASP A 37 13.66 3.47 -20.56
C ASP A 37 13.16 4.93 -20.52
N LEU A 38 14.05 5.88 -20.77
CA LEU A 38 13.71 7.31 -20.78
C LEU A 38 12.55 7.61 -21.75
N ASN A 39 11.56 8.38 -21.28
CA ASN A 39 10.33 8.73 -21.99
C ASN A 39 9.42 7.55 -22.35
N GLN A 40 9.62 6.39 -21.73
CA GLN A 40 8.71 5.24 -21.83
C GLN A 40 7.87 5.09 -20.56
N SER A 41 6.82 4.27 -20.70
CA SER A 41 5.92 3.94 -19.60
C SER A 41 5.75 2.44 -19.47
N ALA A 42 5.55 1.98 -18.23
CA ALA A 42 5.10 0.63 -17.92
C ALA A 42 3.80 0.68 -17.11
N LYS A 43 3.03 -0.40 -17.20
CA LYS A 43 1.80 -0.58 -16.41
C LYS A 43 2.05 -1.64 -15.36
N VAL A 44 1.67 -1.34 -14.12
CA VAL A 44 1.68 -2.27 -13.00
C VAL A 44 0.26 -2.38 -12.46
N GLU A 45 -0.26 -3.59 -12.44
CA GLU A 45 -1.51 -3.92 -11.75
C GLU A 45 -1.24 -4.06 -10.25
N ILE A 46 -2.07 -3.43 -9.44
CA ILE A 46 -1.95 -3.38 -7.99
C ILE A 46 -3.26 -3.84 -7.37
N SER A 47 -3.17 -4.71 -6.38
CA SER A 47 -4.27 -5.06 -5.47
C SER A 47 -3.72 -5.31 -4.06
N LEU A 48 -4.62 -5.46 -3.09
CA LEU A 48 -4.28 -5.73 -1.69
C LEU A 48 -4.54 -7.20 -1.34
N ILE A 49 -3.71 -7.74 -0.44
CA ILE A 49 -3.86 -9.11 0.06
C ILE A 49 -5.12 -9.23 0.92
N THR A 50 -5.42 -8.21 1.73
CA THR A 50 -6.57 -8.13 2.64
C THR A 50 -7.27 -6.77 2.53
N PRO A 51 -8.55 -6.66 2.93
CA PRO A 51 -9.23 -5.38 2.95
C PRO A 51 -8.61 -4.46 4.01
N PRO A 52 -8.58 -3.13 3.78
CA PRO A 52 -8.13 -2.20 4.79
C PRO A 52 -9.04 -2.22 6.03
N HIS A 53 -8.45 -2.00 7.19
CA HIS A 53 -9.19 -1.98 8.45
C HIS A 53 -10.07 -0.74 8.55
N ARG A 54 -11.23 -0.89 9.20
CA ARG A 54 -12.10 0.25 9.48
C ARG A 54 -11.63 0.99 10.73
N ILE A 55 -11.01 2.15 10.56
CA ILE A 55 -10.50 2.99 11.65
C ILE A 55 -11.33 4.27 11.68
N ASN A 56 -11.94 4.59 12.82
CA ASN A 56 -12.82 5.76 13.00
C ASN A 56 -13.93 5.86 11.93
N GLY A 57 -14.47 4.71 11.51
CA GLY A 57 -15.54 4.64 10.51
C GLY A 57 -15.08 4.66 9.05
N ASN A 58 -13.81 4.96 8.77
CA ASN A 58 -13.21 4.95 7.44
C ASN A 58 -12.43 3.65 7.19
N ASP A 59 -12.75 2.95 6.11
CA ASP A 59 -12.12 1.71 5.66
C ASP A 59 -11.30 1.89 4.37
N THR A 60 -10.95 3.13 4.04
CA THR A 60 -10.19 3.47 2.84
C THR A 60 -8.71 3.62 3.13
N VAL A 61 -7.88 3.05 2.25
CA VAL A 61 -6.45 3.34 2.14
C VAL A 61 -6.19 4.08 0.83
N SER A 62 -5.37 5.12 0.92
CA SER A 62 -4.82 5.84 -0.22
C SER A 62 -3.34 5.51 -0.37
N ILE A 63 -2.91 5.17 -1.59
CA ILE A 63 -1.54 4.72 -1.88
C ILE A 63 -0.94 5.57 -2.99
N GLN A 64 0.27 6.05 -2.75
CA GLN A 64 1.12 6.73 -3.74
C GLN A 64 2.48 6.01 -3.81
N TRP A 65 3.33 6.38 -4.76
CA TRP A 65 4.67 5.82 -4.88
C TRP A 65 5.71 6.92 -4.95
N LYS A 66 6.89 6.64 -4.41
CA LYS A 66 8.09 7.44 -4.59
C LYS A 66 9.26 6.56 -4.99
N SER A 67 10.14 7.09 -5.81
CA SER A 67 11.44 6.47 -6.06
C SER A 67 12.37 6.71 -4.86
N LYS A 68 13.11 5.68 -4.46
CA LYS A 68 14.07 5.76 -3.35
C LYS A 68 15.30 6.60 -3.71
N ASP A 69 15.84 6.40 -4.92
CA ASP A 69 17.14 6.96 -5.32
C ASP A 69 17.03 8.18 -6.26
N CYS A 70 15.84 8.46 -6.80
CA CYS A 70 15.59 9.62 -7.67
C CYS A 70 14.12 10.08 -7.60
N PRO A 71 13.76 10.98 -6.66
CA PRO A 71 12.38 11.36 -6.39
C PRO A 71 11.61 11.96 -7.57
N ASP A 72 12.32 12.54 -8.54
CA ASP A 72 11.77 13.25 -9.69
C ASP A 72 12.04 12.55 -11.04
N CYS A 73 12.50 11.29 -11.02
CA CYS A 73 12.73 10.51 -12.23
C CYS A 73 11.46 9.94 -12.86
N PHE A 74 10.36 9.84 -12.10
CA PHE A 74 9.14 9.18 -12.55
C PHE A 74 7.90 10.03 -12.31
N THR A 75 6.92 9.87 -13.19
CA THR A 75 5.55 10.35 -12.99
C THR A 75 4.60 9.16 -12.95
N PHE A 76 3.50 9.33 -12.21
CA PHE A 76 2.54 8.28 -11.91
C PHE A 76 1.16 8.69 -12.41
N SER A 77 0.48 7.77 -13.10
CA SER A 77 -0.89 7.97 -13.55
C SER A 77 -1.73 6.73 -13.25
N PRO A 78 -2.72 6.83 -12.34
CA PRO A 78 -3.05 8.00 -11.51
C PRO A 78 -1.97 8.31 -10.46
N GLU A 79 -2.00 9.52 -9.87
CA GLU A 79 -1.07 9.94 -8.81
C GLU A 79 -1.33 9.23 -7.47
N GLN A 80 -2.54 8.69 -7.30
CA GLN A 80 -2.97 7.97 -6.11
C GLN A 80 -3.96 6.87 -6.50
N LEU A 81 -3.83 5.70 -5.88
CA LEU A 81 -4.85 4.65 -5.91
C LEU A 81 -5.58 4.59 -4.57
N SER A 82 -6.85 4.20 -4.62
CA SER A 82 -7.71 4.11 -3.43
C SER A 82 -8.37 2.75 -3.35
N PHE A 83 -8.22 2.10 -2.20
CA PHE A 83 -8.81 0.79 -1.93
C PHE A 83 -9.62 0.83 -0.64
N ASN A 84 -10.67 0.03 -0.57
CA ASN A 84 -11.55 -0.16 0.58
C ASN A 84 -12.04 -1.62 0.63
N ALA A 85 -12.93 -1.93 1.57
CA ALA A 85 -13.41 -3.29 1.77
C ALA A 85 -14.11 -3.91 0.54
N LYS A 86 -14.57 -3.10 -0.43
CA LYS A 86 -15.29 -3.56 -1.63
C LYS A 86 -14.36 -3.85 -2.81
N ASN A 87 -13.30 -3.07 -2.99
CA ASN A 87 -12.45 -3.13 -4.17
C ASN A 87 -11.00 -3.56 -3.89
N PHE A 88 -10.66 -3.98 -2.66
CA PHE A 88 -9.27 -4.31 -2.29
C PHE A 88 -8.60 -5.36 -3.20
N GLN A 89 -9.35 -6.33 -3.73
CA GLN A 89 -8.84 -7.34 -4.67
C GLN A 89 -8.99 -6.96 -6.15
N GLU A 90 -9.73 -5.89 -6.44
CA GLU A 90 -9.86 -5.40 -7.81
C GLU A 90 -8.52 -4.83 -8.24
N LYS A 91 -8.00 -5.34 -9.36
CA LYS A 91 -6.72 -4.88 -9.90
C LYS A 91 -6.87 -3.47 -10.45
N GLN A 92 -6.18 -2.52 -9.84
CA GLN A 92 -6.10 -1.15 -10.32
C GLN A 92 -4.77 -0.96 -11.06
N THR A 93 -4.77 -0.25 -12.18
CA THR A 93 -3.57 -0.03 -12.99
C THR A 93 -2.88 1.27 -12.62
N LEU A 94 -1.59 1.19 -12.29
CA LEU A 94 -0.67 2.32 -12.21
C LEU A 94 0.18 2.35 -13.48
N THR A 95 0.15 3.49 -14.18
CA THR A 95 1.10 3.79 -15.26
C THR A 95 2.26 4.57 -14.69
N ILE A 96 3.47 4.04 -14.84
CA ILE A 96 4.71 4.64 -14.39
C ILE A 96 5.45 5.12 -15.63
N THR A 97 5.78 6.40 -15.69
CA THR A 97 6.53 6.99 -16.83
C THR A 97 7.86 7.51 -16.34
N ARG A 98 8.94 7.19 -17.05
CA ARG A 98 10.27 7.71 -16.74
C ARG A 98 10.51 9.03 -17.46
N VAL A 99 10.74 10.10 -16.70
CA VAL A 99 10.94 11.46 -17.21
C VAL A 99 12.38 11.95 -17.10
N LYS A 100 13.22 11.30 -16.27
CA LYS A 100 14.66 11.56 -16.20
C LYS A 100 15.47 10.27 -16.24
N ASN A 101 16.67 10.36 -16.79
CA ASN A 101 17.59 9.24 -16.81
C ASN A 101 18.13 8.96 -15.39
N GLY A 102 18.48 7.70 -15.10
CA GLY A 102 19.00 7.32 -13.78
C GLY A 102 19.43 5.86 -13.73
N SER A 103 19.95 5.43 -12.58
CA SER A 103 20.25 4.02 -12.34
C SER A 103 18.98 3.19 -12.16
N GLN A 104 19.15 1.88 -12.04
CA GLN A 104 18.13 1.00 -11.45
C GLN A 104 17.75 1.52 -10.06
N THR A 105 16.48 1.38 -9.71
CA THR A 105 15.92 1.90 -8.46
C THR A 105 14.70 1.08 -8.05
N VAL A 106 14.17 1.38 -6.88
CA VAL A 106 12.89 0.83 -6.41
C VAL A 106 11.89 1.95 -6.17
N LEU A 107 10.63 1.65 -6.43
CA LEU A 107 9.50 2.47 -6.03
C LEU A 107 8.91 1.92 -4.73
N ILE A 108 8.79 2.79 -3.75
CA ILE A 108 8.30 2.47 -2.41
C ILE A 108 6.89 3.05 -2.25
N PRO A 109 5.90 2.24 -1.82
CA PRO A 109 4.55 2.73 -1.57
C PRO A 109 4.52 3.68 -0.37
N ILE A 110 3.64 4.67 -0.41
CA ILE A 110 3.30 5.55 0.69
C ILE A 110 1.81 5.36 0.94
N SER A 111 1.47 4.74 2.06
CA SER A 111 0.10 4.35 2.39
C SER A 111 -0.45 5.18 3.53
N ASN A 112 -1.71 5.59 3.41
CA ASN A 112 -2.40 6.37 4.41
C ASN A 112 -3.78 5.78 4.67
N GLY A 113 -4.03 5.38 5.91
CA GLY A 113 -5.31 4.83 6.37
C GLY A 113 -5.40 3.31 6.28
N GLY A 114 -6.49 2.79 6.83
CA GLY A 114 -6.80 1.37 6.76
C GLY A 114 -5.84 0.43 7.49
N GLY A 115 -4.98 0.96 8.37
CA GLY A 115 -3.90 0.22 9.04
C GLY A 115 -2.65 0.04 8.18
N PHE A 116 -2.75 0.31 6.87
CA PHE A 116 -1.64 0.20 5.92
C PHE A 116 -0.55 1.26 6.14
N ASP A 117 -0.86 2.35 6.85
CA ASP A 117 0.12 3.34 7.32
C ASP A 117 1.17 2.76 8.28
N THR A 118 0.90 1.59 8.88
CA THR A 118 1.84 0.88 9.77
C THR A 118 2.60 -0.26 9.08
N VAL A 119 2.28 -0.54 7.81
CA VAL A 119 2.94 -1.58 7.01
C VAL A 119 4.31 -1.06 6.55
N PRO A 120 5.42 -1.77 6.83
CA PRO A 120 6.74 -1.35 6.37
C PRO A 120 6.78 -1.28 4.84
N ALA A 121 7.01 -0.10 4.29
CA ALA A 121 6.93 0.10 2.84
C ALA A 121 8.06 -0.62 2.08
N GLU A 122 9.20 -0.83 2.74
CA GLU A 122 10.41 -1.44 2.17
C GLU A 122 10.24 -2.92 1.80
N ILE A 123 9.24 -3.61 2.35
CA ILE A 123 8.99 -5.02 2.05
C ILE A 123 8.07 -5.21 0.83
N TYR A 124 7.49 -4.12 0.30
CA TYR A 124 6.65 -4.12 -0.90
C TYR A 124 7.18 -3.14 -1.97
N PRO A 125 8.42 -3.32 -2.48
CA PRO A 125 8.91 -2.50 -3.57
C PRO A 125 8.37 -2.96 -4.94
N ILE A 126 8.27 -2.00 -5.86
CA ILE A 126 8.28 -2.26 -7.31
C ILE A 126 9.71 -2.01 -7.80
N TYR A 127 10.30 -2.97 -8.52
CA TYR A 127 11.67 -2.85 -9.04
C TYR A 127 11.66 -2.22 -10.42
N ILE A 128 12.51 -1.21 -10.62
CA ILE A 128 12.74 -0.57 -11.91
C ILE A 128 14.15 -0.86 -12.39
N GLU A 129 14.25 -1.58 -13.50
CA GLU A 129 15.51 -1.96 -14.16
C GLU A 129 15.90 -1.05 -15.32
#